data_AF-A0A135TUT3-F1
#
_entry.id   AF-A0A135TUT3-F1
#
_cell.length_a   1.000
_cell.length_b   1.000
_cell.length_c   1.000
_cell.angle_alpha   90.00
_cell.angle_beta   90.00
_cell.angle_gamma   90.00
#
_symmetry.space_group_name_H-M   'P 1'
#
loop_
_entity.id
_entity.type
_entity.pdbx_description
1 polymer ?
#
loop_
_entity_poly.entity_id
_entity_poly.type
_entity_poly.pdbx_seq_one_letter_code
_entity_poly.pdbx_strand_id
1 'polypeptide(L)'
;MQFTSFEPAARHSVIAISTLCERLQFQEDMDEEILLKDDLYALQHYNTAIHDLRTMTSPERSPVILLVCLLFITIEFLQVNRDETVKHLKHGFQLLKSTIRDYAWTKEHLLPLFRRLSIYAFLHATDPRDFPNLEGLEHPIPSSFSTFYDAQRMVDDIFSRTMRLVRNGDPYRIYPEEHQTVPPDLLVEQASLASSLDQWKVLYDAFEARPESPPSEPVPGQETLTTALRYVIVSRYECCRIWLNTAFGDKEYDYDSHLAVFKAMSTEAGIVDPEVLATFEGSPYFTFDTGYLPTMSLIATRCLPRENMCLLAQAGDCLCEALPASSRNLGRLEIAESDT
;
A
#
# COMPACT_ATOMS: atom_id res chain seq x y z
N MET A 1 -6.17 -1.03 18.02
CA MET A 1 -6.29 -2.25 18.85
C MET A 1 -7.46 -2.19 19.85
N GLN A 2 -8.61 -1.60 19.51
CA GLN A 2 -9.83 -1.72 20.34
C GLN A 2 -10.73 -2.89 19.86
N PHE A 3 -10.65 -3.32 18.60
CA PHE A 3 -11.46 -4.44 18.09
C PHE A 3 -10.97 -5.81 18.55
N THR A 4 -9.68 -6.00 18.84
CA THR A 4 -9.13 -7.28 19.31
C THR A 4 -9.68 -7.71 20.68
N SER A 5 -10.13 -6.76 21.50
CA SER A 5 -10.78 -7.07 22.78
C SER A 5 -12.20 -7.62 22.61
N PHE A 6 -12.88 -7.29 21.50
CA PHE A 6 -14.29 -7.64 21.29
C PHE A 6 -14.50 -8.71 20.21
N GLU A 7 -13.60 -8.81 19.22
CA GLU A 7 -13.74 -9.72 18.09
C GLU A 7 -12.70 -10.86 18.13
N PRO A 8 -13.13 -12.13 18.36
CA PRO A 8 -12.25 -13.29 18.43
C PRO A 8 -11.40 -13.46 17.16
N ALA A 9 -12.02 -13.33 15.98
CA ALA A 9 -11.32 -13.46 14.71
C ALA A 9 -10.15 -12.46 14.59
N ALA A 10 -10.41 -11.18 14.89
CA ALA A 10 -9.38 -10.14 14.86
C ALA A 10 -8.26 -10.40 15.88
N ARG A 11 -8.59 -10.93 17.06
CA ARG A 11 -7.61 -11.32 18.07
C ARG A 11 -6.69 -12.43 17.56
N HIS A 12 -7.28 -13.49 17.01
CA HIS A 12 -6.51 -14.59 16.44
C HIS A 12 -5.59 -14.10 15.30
N SER A 13 -6.08 -13.23 14.42
CA SER A 13 -5.24 -12.65 13.36
C SER A 13 -4.08 -11.83 13.91
N VAL A 14 -4.29 -11.01 14.95
CA VAL A 14 -3.21 -10.23 15.57
C VAL A 14 -2.17 -11.11 16.23
N ILE A 15 -2.58 -12.21 16.88
CA ILE A 15 -1.62 -13.18 17.44
C ILE A 15 -0.76 -13.79 16.33
N ALA A 16 -1.37 -14.21 15.22
CA ALA A 16 -0.61 -14.73 14.07
C ALA A 16 0.39 -13.69 13.52
N ILE A 17 -0.02 -12.43 13.39
CA ILE A 17 0.88 -11.33 12.98
C ILE A 17 2.04 -11.19 13.97
N SER A 18 1.76 -11.12 15.27
CA SER A 18 2.78 -10.99 16.30
C SER A 18 3.80 -12.13 16.26
N THR A 19 3.34 -13.38 16.16
CA THR A 19 4.22 -14.55 16.04
C THR A 19 5.10 -14.48 14.80
N LEU A 20 4.55 -14.10 13.64
CA LEU A 20 5.32 -13.96 12.41
C LEU A 20 6.32 -12.79 12.48
N CYS A 21 5.97 -11.67 13.13
CA CYS A 21 6.89 -10.56 13.33
C CYS A 21 8.06 -10.93 14.26
N GLU A 22 7.79 -11.60 15.38
CA GLU A 22 8.82 -12.07 16.31
C GLU A 22 9.77 -13.04 15.60
N ARG A 23 9.23 -13.97 14.81
CA ARG A 23 10.01 -14.88 13.97
C ARG A 23 10.97 -14.13 13.05
N LEU A 24 10.49 -13.12 12.31
CA LEU A 24 11.34 -12.33 11.40
C LEU A 24 12.41 -11.54 12.15
N GLN A 25 12.09 -11.04 13.35
CA GLN A 25 13.01 -10.27 14.16
C GLN A 25 14.16 -11.12 14.73
N PHE A 26 13.90 -12.37 15.09
CA PHE A 26 14.86 -13.25 15.78
C PHE A 26 15.33 -14.42 14.90
N GLN A 27 15.08 -14.38 13.59
CA GLN A 27 15.32 -15.52 12.69
C GLN A 27 16.77 -16.03 12.73
N GLU A 28 17.76 -15.14 12.83
CA GLU A 28 19.18 -15.50 12.85
C GLU A 28 19.63 -16.16 14.17
N ASP A 29 18.92 -15.89 15.26
CA ASP A 29 19.25 -16.35 16.62
C ASP A 29 18.48 -17.62 17.04
N MET A 30 17.54 -18.08 16.21
CA MET A 30 16.56 -19.11 16.56
C MET A 30 16.86 -20.47 15.91
N ASP A 31 16.71 -21.54 16.70
CA ASP A 31 16.80 -22.91 16.19
C ASP A 31 15.69 -23.22 15.17
N GLU A 32 16.00 -24.00 14.13
CA GLU A 32 15.04 -24.38 13.07
C GLU A 32 13.75 -25.02 13.63
N GLU A 33 13.84 -25.77 14.73
CA GLU A 33 12.66 -26.38 15.38
C GLU A 33 11.72 -25.33 15.98
N ILE A 34 12.26 -24.22 16.50
CA ILE A 34 11.47 -23.15 17.10
C ILE A 34 10.78 -22.34 15.99
N LEU A 35 11.51 -22.04 14.91
CA LEU A 35 10.94 -21.37 13.73
C LEU A 35 9.75 -22.13 13.13
N LEU A 36 9.83 -23.47 13.08
CA LEU A 36 8.73 -24.32 12.63
C LEU A 36 7.55 -24.31 13.60
N LYS A 37 7.79 -24.26 14.92
CA LYS A 37 6.72 -24.16 15.93
C LYS A 37 5.98 -22.83 15.80
N ASP A 38 6.69 -21.74 15.56
CA ASP A 38 6.11 -20.42 15.36
C ASP A 38 5.24 -20.38 14.10
N ASP A 39 5.69 -21.00 12.99
CA ASP A 39 4.88 -21.12 11.77
C ASP A 39 3.57 -21.88 12.01
N LEU A 40 3.67 -23.02 12.69
CA LEU A 40 2.49 -23.84 13.03
C LEU A 40 1.54 -23.08 13.97
N TYR A 41 2.07 -22.32 14.91
CA TYR A 41 1.28 -21.53 15.85
C TYR A 41 0.57 -20.37 15.13
N ALA A 42 1.26 -19.63 14.27
CA ALA A 42 0.66 -18.60 13.43
C ALA A 42 -0.45 -19.17 12.54
N LEU A 43 -0.23 -20.33 11.91
CA LEU A 43 -1.21 -21.02 11.09
C LEU A 43 -2.45 -21.46 11.89
N GLN A 44 -2.27 -21.97 13.10
CA GLN A 44 -3.38 -22.34 13.98
C GLN A 44 -4.27 -21.12 14.27
N HIS A 45 -3.65 -19.98 14.60
CA HIS A 45 -4.37 -18.74 14.84
C HIS A 45 -5.05 -18.21 13.57
N TYR A 46 -4.40 -18.25 12.41
CA TYR A 46 -5.00 -17.91 11.12
C TYR A 46 -6.27 -18.73 10.82
N ASN A 47 -6.18 -20.06 10.95
CA ASN A 47 -7.31 -20.96 10.71
C ASN A 47 -8.44 -20.77 11.73
N THR A 48 -8.10 -20.49 12.98
CA THR A 48 -9.09 -20.20 14.02
C THR A 48 -9.84 -18.90 13.70
N ALA A 49 -9.14 -17.86 13.22
CA ALA A 49 -9.79 -16.63 12.78
C ALA A 49 -10.77 -16.86 11.62
N ILE A 50 -10.42 -17.72 10.65
CA ILE A 50 -11.33 -18.13 9.56
C ILE A 50 -12.57 -18.83 10.13
N HIS A 51 -12.38 -19.76 11.07
CA HIS A 51 -13.48 -20.47 11.70
C HIS A 51 -14.45 -19.51 12.40
N ASP A 52 -13.93 -18.56 13.17
CA ASP A 52 -14.73 -17.54 13.86
C ASP A 52 -15.54 -16.69 12.87
N LEU A 53 -14.94 -16.26 11.76
CA LEU A 53 -15.65 -15.50 10.72
C LEU A 53 -16.74 -16.33 9.99
N ARG A 54 -16.50 -17.63 9.82
CA ARG A 54 -17.46 -18.54 9.17
C ARG A 54 -18.68 -18.78 10.04
N THR A 55 -18.48 -18.92 11.36
CA THR A 55 -19.53 -19.20 12.34
C THR A 55 -20.24 -17.94 12.84
N MET A 56 -19.69 -16.75 12.56
CA MET A 56 -20.30 -15.47 12.92
C MET A 56 -21.68 -15.27 12.27
N THR A 57 -22.67 -15.00 13.11
CA THR A 57 -24.06 -14.72 12.73
C THR A 57 -24.49 -13.28 13.04
N SER A 58 -23.58 -12.45 13.58
CA SER A 58 -23.89 -11.07 13.94
C SER A 58 -24.19 -10.21 12.71
N PRO A 59 -25.01 -9.15 12.84
CA PRO A 59 -25.22 -8.20 11.76
C PRO A 59 -23.93 -7.47 11.37
N GLU A 60 -22.98 -7.33 12.30
CA GLU A 60 -21.67 -6.68 12.10
C GLU A 60 -20.65 -7.58 11.39
N ARG A 61 -21.07 -8.73 10.86
CA ARG A 61 -20.18 -9.67 10.18
C ARG A 61 -19.38 -9.05 9.05
N SER A 62 -20.01 -8.28 8.17
CA SER A 62 -19.36 -7.67 7.01
C SER A 62 -18.21 -6.72 7.38
N PRO A 63 -18.39 -5.74 8.30
CA PRO A 63 -17.29 -4.89 8.72
C PRO A 63 -16.19 -5.64 9.50
N VAL A 64 -16.53 -6.67 10.28
CA VAL A 64 -15.52 -7.52 10.94
C VAL A 64 -14.69 -8.30 9.92
N ILE A 65 -15.32 -8.89 8.90
CA ILE A 65 -14.61 -9.57 7.80
C ILE A 65 -13.67 -8.60 7.10
N LEU A 66 -14.06 -7.35 6.86
CA LEU A 66 -13.17 -6.35 6.24
C LEU A 66 -11.95 -6.02 7.10
N LEU A 67 -12.15 -5.85 8.40
CA LEU A 67 -11.05 -5.62 9.33
C LEU A 67 -10.09 -6.81 9.33
N VAL A 68 -10.62 -8.03 9.44
CA VAL A 68 -9.80 -9.25 9.42
C VAL A 68 -9.14 -9.47 8.07
N CYS A 69 -9.78 -9.09 6.97
CA CYS A 69 -9.17 -9.13 5.64
C CYS A 69 -7.91 -8.27 5.54
N LEU A 70 -7.88 -7.08 6.17
CA LEU A 70 -6.67 -6.26 6.23
C LEU A 70 -5.59 -6.89 7.12
N LEU A 71 -5.98 -7.56 8.21
CA LEU A 71 -5.04 -8.33 9.05
C LEU A 71 -4.48 -9.54 8.28
N PHE A 72 -5.29 -10.21 7.46
CA PHE A 72 -4.83 -11.31 6.63
C PHE A 72 -3.88 -10.84 5.53
N ILE A 73 -4.14 -9.69 4.89
CA ILE A 73 -3.17 -9.07 3.97
C ILE A 73 -1.82 -8.88 4.65
N THR A 74 -1.81 -8.45 5.92
CA THR A 74 -0.57 -8.35 6.70
C THR A 74 0.10 -9.71 6.89
N ILE A 75 -0.66 -10.74 7.27
CA ILE A 75 -0.13 -12.10 7.46
C ILE A 75 0.47 -12.63 6.16
N GLU A 76 -0.19 -12.40 5.02
CA GLU A 76 0.32 -12.80 3.71
C GLU A 76 1.58 -12.01 3.33
N PHE A 77 1.71 -10.72 3.70
CA PHE A 77 2.96 -9.98 3.53
C PHE A 77 4.12 -10.59 4.31
N LEU A 78 3.89 -10.93 5.59
CA LEU A 78 4.91 -11.51 6.46
C LEU A 78 5.36 -12.89 5.96
N GLN A 79 4.48 -13.62 5.28
CA GLN A 79 4.77 -14.91 4.65
C GLN A 79 5.22 -14.79 3.19
N VAL A 80 5.33 -13.57 2.63
CA VAL A 80 5.70 -13.30 1.24
C VAL A 80 4.75 -13.97 0.22
N ASN A 81 3.49 -14.16 0.60
CA ASN A 81 2.48 -14.82 -0.22
C ASN A 81 1.74 -13.80 -1.10
N ARG A 82 2.34 -13.50 -2.26
CA ARG A 82 1.87 -12.47 -3.19
C ARG A 82 0.48 -12.78 -3.76
N ASP A 83 0.22 -14.03 -4.10
CA ASP A 83 -1.05 -14.43 -4.73
C ASP A 83 -2.22 -14.29 -3.77
N GLU A 84 -2.08 -14.75 -2.52
CA GLU A 84 -3.13 -14.60 -1.50
C GLU A 84 -3.31 -13.14 -1.10
N THR A 85 -2.24 -12.35 -1.04
CA THR A 85 -2.34 -10.89 -0.85
C THR A 85 -3.24 -10.27 -1.91
N VAL A 86 -3.00 -10.56 -3.20
CA VAL A 86 -3.80 -10.01 -4.32
C VAL A 86 -5.25 -10.47 -4.20
N LYS A 87 -5.50 -11.74 -3.84
CA LYS A 87 -6.86 -12.26 -3.61
C LYS A 87 -7.56 -11.54 -2.46
N HIS A 88 -6.91 -11.35 -1.32
CA HIS A 88 -7.48 -10.61 -0.19
C HIS A 88 -7.78 -9.17 -0.55
N LEU A 89 -6.90 -8.49 -1.29
CA LEU A 89 -7.18 -7.14 -1.79
C LEU A 89 -8.43 -7.14 -2.68
N LYS A 90 -8.48 -8.00 -3.71
CA LYS A 90 -9.61 -8.09 -4.63
C LYS A 90 -10.94 -8.32 -3.90
N HIS A 91 -11.02 -9.35 -3.06
CA HIS A 91 -12.24 -9.69 -2.33
C HIS A 91 -12.60 -8.65 -1.26
N GLY A 92 -11.59 -8.14 -0.54
CA GLY A 92 -11.78 -7.11 0.46
C GLY A 92 -12.37 -5.82 -0.13
N PHE A 93 -11.89 -5.40 -1.29
CA PHE A 93 -12.46 -4.25 -2.01
C PHE A 93 -13.89 -4.47 -2.50
N GLN A 94 -14.21 -5.67 -3.01
CA GLN A 94 -15.57 -6.01 -3.40
C GLN A 94 -16.53 -5.94 -2.22
N LEU A 95 -16.14 -6.50 -1.08
CA LEU A 95 -16.93 -6.44 0.16
C LEU A 95 -17.05 -5.00 0.68
N LEU A 96 -15.98 -4.20 0.59
CA LEU A 96 -15.94 -2.82 1.06
C LEU A 96 -16.98 -1.96 0.34
N LYS A 97 -17.19 -2.16 -0.98
CA LYS A 97 -18.19 -1.44 -1.77
C LYS A 97 -19.62 -1.64 -1.27
N SER A 98 -19.96 -2.85 -0.81
CA SER A 98 -21.26 -3.11 -0.17
C SER A 98 -21.31 -2.56 1.24
N THR A 99 -20.27 -2.79 2.05
CA THR A 99 -20.29 -2.50 3.49
C THR A 99 -20.27 -1.00 3.81
N ILE A 100 -19.62 -0.18 2.98
CA ILE A 100 -19.56 1.28 3.19
C ILE A 100 -20.95 1.93 3.21
N ARG A 101 -21.94 1.33 2.53
CA ARG A 101 -23.31 1.86 2.50
C ARG A 101 -23.98 1.76 3.86
N ASP A 102 -23.69 0.68 4.59
CA ASP A 102 -24.34 0.34 5.85
C ASP A 102 -23.52 0.78 7.07
N TYR A 103 -22.20 0.93 6.90
CA TYR A 103 -21.26 1.23 7.99
C TYR A 103 -20.32 2.38 7.62
N ALA A 104 -20.74 3.61 7.92
CA ALA A 104 -20.00 4.84 7.57
C ALA A 104 -18.53 4.83 8.06
N TRP A 105 -18.27 4.27 9.25
CA TRP A 105 -16.92 4.18 9.82
C TRP A 105 -15.96 3.37 8.96
N THR A 106 -16.45 2.40 8.17
CA THR A 106 -15.59 1.61 7.26
C THR A 106 -15.04 2.46 6.13
N LYS A 107 -15.79 3.47 5.67
CA LYS A 107 -15.32 4.46 4.70
C LYS A 107 -14.25 5.35 5.31
N GLU A 108 -14.41 5.73 6.57
CA GLU A 108 -13.49 6.64 7.25
C GLU A 108 -12.17 5.96 7.62
N HIS A 109 -12.23 4.72 8.10
CA HIS A 109 -11.08 4.06 8.72
C HIS A 109 -10.49 2.91 7.89
N LEU A 110 -11.28 2.17 7.11
CA LEU A 110 -10.79 0.99 6.36
C LEU A 110 -10.47 1.32 4.91
N LEU A 111 -11.30 2.14 4.25
CA LEU A 111 -11.07 2.53 2.85
C LEU A 111 -9.70 3.17 2.59
N PRO A 112 -9.18 4.09 3.42
CA PRO A 112 -7.84 4.64 3.21
C PRO A 112 -6.76 3.55 3.22
N LEU A 113 -6.88 2.56 4.11
CA LEU A 113 -5.92 1.45 4.24
C LEU A 113 -5.97 0.56 3.00
N PHE A 114 -7.16 0.13 2.59
CA PHE A 114 -7.34 -0.64 1.36
C PHE A 114 -6.75 0.10 0.14
N ARG A 115 -7.02 1.40 0.00
CA ARG A 115 -6.47 2.21 -1.10
C ARG A 115 -4.95 2.22 -1.14
N ARG A 116 -4.30 2.46 0.00
CA ARG A 116 -2.84 2.48 0.07
C ARG A 116 -2.25 1.10 -0.24
N LEU A 117 -2.91 0.04 0.20
CA LEU A 117 -2.52 -1.35 -0.08
C LEU A 117 -2.73 -1.75 -1.55
N SER A 118 -3.54 -1.03 -2.33
CA SER A 118 -3.77 -1.35 -3.75
C SER A 118 -2.50 -1.28 -4.61
N ILE A 119 -1.44 -0.60 -4.14
CA ILE A 119 -0.12 -0.62 -4.77
C ILE A 119 0.44 -2.05 -4.91
N TYR A 120 0.14 -2.94 -3.96
CA TYR A 120 0.59 -4.33 -4.06
C TYR A 120 -0.12 -5.07 -5.20
N ALA A 121 -1.43 -4.86 -5.36
CA ALA A 121 -2.14 -5.41 -6.51
C ALA A 121 -1.65 -4.79 -7.83
N PHE A 122 -1.28 -3.52 -7.85
CA PHE A 122 -0.70 -2.87 -9.02
C PHE A 122 0.63 -3.54 -9.46
N LEU A 123 1.47 -3.90 -8.50
CA LEU A 123 2.79 -4.49 -8.74
C LEU A 123 2.76 -5.99 -9.02
N HIS A 124 1.90 -6.73 -8.33
CA HIS A 124 1.95 -8.19 -8.31
C HIS A 124 0.78 -8.89 -9.01
N ALA A 125 -0.34 -8.21 -9.28
CA ALA A 125 -1.43 -8.85 -10.01
C ALA A 125 -1.01 -9.15 -11.45
N THR A 126 -1.15 -10.42 -11.84
CA THR A 126 -0.90 -10.87 -13.21
C THR A 126 -2.06 -10.47 -14.11
N ASP A 127 -3.29 -10.77 -13.70
CA ASP A 127 -4.52 -10.40 -14.40
C ASP A 127 -4.92 -8.94 -14.11
N PRO A 128 -5.15 -8.09 -15.12
CA PRO A 128 -5.69 -6.75 -14.93
C PRO A 128 -7.02 -6.71 -14.15
N ARG A 129 -7.84 -7.77 -14.27
CA ARG A 129 -9.13 -7.91 -13.58
C ARG A 129 -9.00 -8.16 -12.07
N ASP A 130 -7.81 -8.53 -11.62
CA ASP A 130 -7.52 -8.68 -10.18
C ASP A 130 -7.14 -7.35 -9.54
N PHE A 131 -6.87 -6.31 -10.33
CA PHE A 131 -6.72 -4.97 -9.78
C PHE A 131 -8.07 -4.45 -9.23
N PRO A 132 -8.11 -3.93 -8.00
CA PRO A 132 -9.36 -3.48 -7.41
C PRO A 132 -10.05 -2.35 -8.19
N ASN A 133 -11.35 -2.49 -8.46
CA ASN A 133 -12.14 -1.38 -8.97
C ASN A 133 -12.58 -0.46 -7.83
N LEU A 134 -11.96 0.73 -7.75
CA LEU A 134 -12.24 1.76 -6.74
C LEU A 134 -13.26 2.82 -7.16
N GLU A 135 -13.84 2.70 -8.35
CA GLU A 135 -14.81 3.64 -8.88
C GLU A 135 -16.03 3.80 -7.96
N GLY A 136 -16.43 5.05 -7.76
CA GLY A 136 -17.57 5.46 -6.94
C GLY A 136 -17.26 5.61 -5.45
N LEU A 137 -16.01 5.38 -5.05
CA LEU A 137 -15.57 5.56 -3.67
C LEU A 137 -14.82 6.88 -3.45
N GLU A 138 -14.51 7.63 -4.51
CA GLU A 138 -13.77 8.89 -4.50
C GLU A 138 -14.44 9.94 -3.59
N HIS A 139 -13.61 10.79 -3.00
CA HIS A 139 -14.09 11.93 -2.25
C HIS A 139 -14.34 13.11 -3.19
N PRO A 140 -15.31 13.99 -2.85
CA PRO A 140 -15.43 15.28 -3.52
C PRO A 140 -14.13 16.07 -3.39
N ILE A 141 -13.76 16.79 -4.45
CA ILE A 141 -12.59 17.65 -4.43
C ILE A 141 -12.86 18.81 -3.44
N PRO A 142 -12.02 18.99 -2.41
CA PRO A 142 -12.22 20.06 -1.45
C PRO A 142 -11.88 21.44 -2.05
N SER A 143 -12.46 22.50 -1.49
CA SER A 143 -12.15 23.88 -1.88
C SER A 143 -10.78 24.36 -1.36
N SER A 144 -10.28 23.74 -0.30
CA SER A 144 -8.99 24.02 0.34
C SER A 144 -8.54 22.83 1.18
N PHE A 145 -7.24 22.70 1.41
CA PHE A 145 -6.73 21.77 2.43
C PHE A 145 -6.62 22.49 3.77
N SER A 146 -7.14 21.85 4.82
CA SER A 146 -7.01 22.35 6.19
C SER A 146 -5.89 21.64 6.93
N THR A 147 -5.66 20.37 6.60
CA THR A 147 -4.68 19.47 7.23
C THR A 147 -3.89 18.68 6.17
N PHE A 148 -2.75 18.09 6.56
CA PHE A 148 -2.05 17.10 5.72
C PHE A 148 -2.94 15.92 5.33
N TYR A 149 -3.89 15.54 6.19
CA TYR A 149 -4.84 14.48 5.89
C TYR A 149 -5.75 14.82 4.71
N ASP A 150 -6.14 16.08 4.52
CA ASP A 150 -6.93 16.50 3.36
C ASP A 150 -6.15 16.33 2.05
N ALA A 151 -4.88 16.77 2.06
CA ALA A 151 -3.97 16.61 0.93
C ALA A 151 -3.71 15.13 0.63
N GLN A 152 -3.45 14.34 1.67
CA GLN A 152 -3.21 12.91 1.56
C GLN A 152 -4.44 12.17 1.00
N ARG A 153 -5.63 12.47 1.50
CA ARG A 153 -6.87 11.82 1.04
C ARG A 153 -7.10 12.05 -0.45
N MET A 154 -6.91 13.29 -0.93
CA MET A 154 -7.09 13.61 -2.34
C MET A 154 -6.01 12.94 -3.22
N VAL A 155 -4.74 12.90 -2.78
CA VAL A 155 -3.70 12.21 -3.57
C VAL A 155 -3.91 10.69 -3.56
N ASP A 156 -4.37 10.08 -2.45
CA ASP A 156 -4.69 8.65 -2.39
C ASP A 156 -5.81 8.28 -3.39
N ASP A 157 -6.82 9.14 -3.55
CA ASP A 157 -7.89 8.98 -4.55
C ASP A 157 -7.31 9.00 -5.97
N ILE A 158 -6.51 10.02 -6.29
CA ILE A 158 -5.86 10.17 -7.60
C ILE A 158 -4.93 8.98 -7.88
N PHE A 159 -4.10 8.61 -6.91
CA PHE A 159 -3.11 7.53 -7.02
C PHE A 159 -3.75 6.20 -7.38
N SER A 160 -4.86 5.86 -6.74
CA SER A 160 -5.59 4.63 -7.03
C SER A 160 -6.17 4.59 -8.46
N ARG A 161 -6.69 5.72 -8.95
CA ARG A 161 -7.19 5.84 -10.33
C ARG A 161 -6.06 5.82 -11.34
N THR A 162 -4.92 6.45 -11.06
CA THR A 162 -3.73 6.42 -11.91
C THR A 162 -3.20 4.99 -12.07
N MET A 163 -3.10 4.21 -10.99
CA MET A 163 -2.70 2.81 -11.06
C MET A 163 -3.63 1.99 -11.96
N ARG A 164 -4.94 2.19 -11.82
CA ARG A 164 -5.94 1.53 -12.69
C ARG A 164 -5.78 1.93 -14.15
N LEU A 165 -5.57 3.23 -14.42
CA LEU A 165 -5.32 3.74 -15.77
C LEU A 165 -4.10 3.07 -16.40
N VAL A 166 -2.97 3.02 -15.67
CA VAL A 166 -1.74 2.38 -16.15
C VAL A 166 -1.97 0.88 -16.44
N ARG A 167 -2.69 0.17 -15.57
CA ARG A 167 -3.02 -1.26 -15.80
C ARG A 167 -3.87 -1.45 -17.05
N ASN A 168 -4.85 -0.56 -17.27
CA ASN A 168 -5.65 -0.57 -18.51
C ASN A 168 -4.88 -0.08 -19.74
N GLY A 169 -3.80 0.69 -19.52
CA GLY A 169 -2.86 1.14 -20.53
C GLY A 169 -1.80 0.10 -20.92
N ASP A 170 -1.58 -0.93 -20.09
CA ASP A 170 -0.57 -1.98 -20.31
C ASP A 170 -0.62 -2.56 -21.73
N PRO A 171 -1.78 -2.93 -22.32
CA PRO A 171 -1.80 -3.48 -23.68
C PRO A 171 -1.19 -2.54 -24.74
N TYR A 172 -1.43 -1.23 -24.61
CA TYR A 172 -0.93 -0.21 -25.54
C TYR A 172 0.54 0.15 -25.29
N ARG A 173 0.98 0.02 -24.03
CA ARG A 173 2.34 0.36 -23.59
C ARG A 173 3.33 -0.78 -23.79
N ILE A 174 2.91 -2.03 -23.52
CA ILE A 174 3.75 -3.24 -23.57
C ILE A 174 3.73 -3.87 -24.96
N TYR A 175 2.58 -3.87 -25.61
CA TYR A 175 2.36 -4.50 -26.91
C TYR A 175 1.87 -3.48 -27.96
N PRO A 176 2.62 -2.38 -28.20
CA PRO A 176 2.18 -1.30 -29.11
C PRO A 176 1.97 -1.78 -30.55
N GLU A 177 2.67 -2.83 -30.97
CA GLU A 177 2.53 -3.47 -32.29
C GLU A 177 1.17 -4.17 -32.46
N GLU A 178 0.60 -4.69 -31.37
CA GLU A 178 -0.67 -5.41 -31.37
C GLU A 178 -1.86 -4.46 -31.19
N HIS A 179 -1.65 -3.27 -30.60
CA HIS A 179 -2.70 -2.35 -30.20
C HIS A 179 -2.37 -0.92 -30.66
N GLN A 180 -2.91 -0.53 -31.82
CA GLN A 180 -2.50 0.72 -32.49
C GLN A 180 -3.12 2.00 -31.94
N THR A 181 -4.29 1.94 -31.29
CA THR A 181 -5.01 3.15 -30.84
C THR A 181 -5.51 3.01 -29.42
N VAL A 182 -5.18 3.99 -28.58
CA VAL A 182 -5.67 4.08 -27.21
C VAL A 182 -7.16 4.47 -27.24
N PRO A 183 -8.04 3.74 -26.52
CA PRO A 183 -9.46 4.06 -26.43
C PRO A 183 -9.71 5.49 -25.93
N PRO A 184 -10.71 6.21 -26.49
CA PRO A 184 -11.06 7.55 -26.05
C PRO A 184 -11.32 7.65 -24.54
N ASP A 185 -11.94 6.63 -23.97
CA ASP A 185 -12.29 6.59 -22.54
C ASP A 185 -11.05 6.66 -21.63
N LEU A 186 -9.96 6.00 -22.03
CA LEU A 186 -8.69 6.03 -21.30
C LEU A 186 -8.00 7.40 -21.44
N LEU A 187 -8.10 8.04 -22.61
CA LEU A 187 -7.58 9.39 -22.83
C LEU A 187 -8.36 10.44 -22.02
N VAL A 188 -9.68 10.28 -21.93
CA VAL A 188 -10.54 11.15 -21.10
C VAL A 188 -10.20 10.97 -19.62
N GLU A 189 -10.01 9.74 -19.14
CA GLU A 189 -9.58 9.49 -17.76
C GLU A 189 -8.17 10.07 -17.50
N GLN A 190 -7.24 9.93 -18.45
CA GLN A 190 -5.91 10.53 -18.35
C GLN A 190 -5.99 12.06 -18.18
N ALA A 191 -6.78 12.73 -19.01
CA ALA A 191 -6.99 14.18 -18.93
C ALA A 191 -7.69 14.60 -17.64
N SER A 192 -8.67 13.81 -17.16
CA SER A 192 -9.34 14.05 -15.87
C SER A 192 -8.35 13.96 -14.70
N LEU A 193 -7.48 12.95 -14.70
CA LEU A 193 -6.45 12.77 -13.68
C LEU A 193 -5.39 13.87 -13.73
N ALA A 194 -4.98 14.32 -14.93
CA ALA A 194 -4.08 15.45 -15.09
C ALA A 194 -4.66 16.72 -14.45
N SER A 195 -5.91 17.05 -14.77
CA SER A 195 -6.60 18.19 -14.15
C SER A 195 -6.73 18.05 -12.63
N SER A 196 -6.88 16.83 -12.12
CA SER A 196 -7.00 16.57 -10.68
C SER A 196 -5.66 16.73 -9.97
N LEU A 197 -4.54 16.34 -10.61
CA LEU A 197 -3.18 16.58 -10.12
C LEU A 197 -2.84 18.07 -10.10
N ASP A 198 -3.16 18.80 -11.17
CA ASP A 198 -2.95 20.25 -11.22
C ASP A 198 -3.70 20.96 -10.10
N GLN A 199 -4.97 20.59 -9.88
CA GLN A 199 -5.76 21.12 -8.79
C GLN A 199 -5.18 20.74 -7.43
N TRP A 200 -4.78 19.48 -7.24
CA TRP A 200 -4.12 19.05 -6.01
C TRP A 200 -2.89 19.90 -5.70
N LYS A 201 -2.05 20.18 -6.70
CA LYS A 201 -0.84 20.99 -6.54
C LYS A 201 -1.14 22.41 -6.13
N VAL A 202 -2.13 23.05 -6.77
CA VAL A 202 -2.59 24.40 -6.39
C VAL A 202 -3.07 24.44 -4.93
N LEU A 203 -3.86 23.45 -4.51
CA LEU A 203 -4.36 23.36 -3.15
C LEU A 203 -3.24 23.09 -2.13
N TYR A 204 -2.28 22.25 -2.49
CA TYR A 204 -1.13 21.92 -1.66
C TYR A 204 -0.18 23.12 -1.48
N ASP A 205 0.13 23.84 -2.56
CA ASP A 205 0.98 25.03 -2.50
C ASP A 205 0.32 26.14 -1.68
N ALA A 206 -1.00 26.34 -1.83
CA ALA A 206 -1.75 27.28 -1.02
C ALA A 206 -1.77 26.87 0.46
N PHE A 207 -1.81 25.57 0.77
CA PHE A 207 -1.74 25.03 2.13
C PHE A 207 -0.37 25.28 2.76
N GLU A 208 0.71 24.99 2.03
CA GLU A 208 2.10 25.16 2.45
C GLU A 208 2.51 26.64 2.62
N ALA A 209 1.94 27.54 1.82
CA ALA A 209 2.20 28.97 1.92
C ALA A 209 1.52 29.65 3.12
N ARG A 210 0.70 28.93 3.91
CA ARG A 210 0.03 29.53 5.07
C ARG A 210 1.04 29.83 6.17
N PRO A 211 1.01 31.03 6.76
CA PRO A 211 1.91 31.37 7.85
C PRO A 211 1.67 30.43 9.03
N GLU A 212 2.76 29.90 9.59
CA GLU A 212 2.70 29.07 10.78
C GLU A 212 1.99 29.83 11.91
N SER A 213 1.17 29.10 12.67
CA SER A 213 0.60 29.65 13.90
C SER A 213 1.74 30.02 14.85
N PRO A 214 1.57 31.02 15.75
CA PRO A 214 2.62 31.42 16.68
C PRO A 214 3.18 30.19 17.41
N PRO A 215 4.51 30.14 17.65
CA PRO A 215 5.19 28.93 18.09
C PRO A 215 4.54 28.42 19.37
N SER A 216 3.92 27.25 19.24
CA SER A 216 3.61 26.40 20.39
C SER A 216 4.94 25.89 20.96
N GLU A 217 4.98 25.49 22.22
CA GLU A 217 6.20 24.87 22.77
C GLU A 217 6.67 23.74 21.83
N PRO A 218 7.97 23.71 21.47
CA PRO A 218 8.48 22.74 20.51
C PRO A 218 8.29 21.33 21.08
N VAL A 219 7.44 20.54 20.42
CA VAL A 219 7.24 19.12 20.75
C VAL A 219 8.37 18.32 20.06
N PRO A 220 9.23 17.61 20.82
CA PRO A 220 10.29 16.80 20.23
C PRO A 220 9.74 15.81 19.20
N GLY A 221 10.33 15.76 18.01
CA GLY A 221 9.96 14.83 16.92
C GLY A 221 8.78 15.25 16.05
N GLN A 222 8.05 16.32 16.39
CA GLN A 222 6.93 16.80 15.57
C GLN A 222 7.37 17.33 14.20
N GLU A 223 8.52 18.01 14.14
CA GLU A 223 9.12 18.50 12.89
C GLU A 223 9.49 17.32 11.98
N THR A 224 10.21 16.32 12.50
CA THR A 224 10.61 15.11 11.77
C THR A 224 9.40 14.36 11.19
N LEU A 225 8.34 14.16 11.98
CA LEU A 225 7.10 13.52 11.53
C LEU A 225 6.40 14.33 10.42
N THR A 226 6.37 15.67 10.57
CA THR A 226 5.78 16.57 9.58
C THR A 226 6.53 16.49 8.26
N THR A 227 7.87 16.51 8.31
CA THR A 227 8.73 16.36 7.14
C THR A 227 8.56 15.00 6.47
N ALA A 228 8.47 13.91 7.24
CA ALA A 228 8.21 12.57 6.70
C ALA A 228 6.85 12.48 6.00
N LEU A 229 5.79 13.06 6.59
CA LEU A 229 4.46 13.11 5.98
C LEU A 229 4.46 13.91 4.67
N ARG A 230 5.11 15.08 4.65
CA ARG A 230 5.30 15.89 3.44
C ARG A 230 5.98 15.08 2.35
N TYR A 231 7.09 14.42 2.68
CA TYR A 231 7.83 13.58 1.76
C TYR A 231 6.94 12.51 1.13
N VAL A 232 6.20 11.75 1.95
CA VAL A 232 5.32 10.68 1.49
C VAL A 232 4.21 11.19 0.57
N ILE A 233 3.57 12.29 0.93
CA ILE A 233 2.43 12.86 0.19
C ILE A 233 2.89 13.38 -1.18
N VAL A 234 3.96 14.18 -1.21
CA VAL A 234 4.48 14.74 -2.47
C VAL A 234 5.08 13.64 -3.34
N SER A 235 5.70 12.63 -2.73
CA SER A 235 6.18 11.45 -3.42
C SER A 235 5.09 10.72 -4.19
N ARG A 236 3.92 10.51 -3.57
CA ARG A 236 2.75 9.92 -4.26
C ARG A 236 2.28 10.80 -5.41
N TYR A 237 2.25 12.11 -5.22
CA TYR A 237 1.89 13.06 -6.28
C TYR A 237 2.83 12.96 -7.48
N GLU A 238 4.14 12.93 -7.26
CA GLU A 238 5.12 12.81 -8.35
C GLU A 238 5.04 11.46 -9.05
N CYS A 239 4.85 10.36 -8.31
CA CYS A 239 4.57 9.05 -8.90
C CYS A 239 3.35 9.08 -9.82
N CYS A 240 2.26 9.73 -9.40
CA CYS A 240 1.07 9.89 -10.23
C CYS A 240 1.39 10.59 -11.54
N ARG A 241 2.16 11.69 -11.52
CA ARG A 241 2.51 12.43 -12.74
C ARG A 241 3.29 11.57 -13.72
N ILE A 242 4.32 10.87 -13.23
CA ILE A 242 5.14 9.98 -14.06
C ILE A 242 4.29 8.89 -14.69
N TRP A 243 3.54 8.16 -13.86
CA TRP A 243 2.70 7.06 -14.30
C TRP A 243 1.61 7.49 -15.26
N LEU A 244 1.01 8.65 -15.02
CA LEU A 244 -0.02 9.21 -15.88
C LEU A 244 0.52 9.51 -17.28
N ASN A 245 1.68 10.17 -17.36
CA ASN A 245 2.27 10.57 -18.63
C ASN A 245 2.89 9.40 -19.39
N THR A 246 3.28 8.34 -18.69
CA THR A 246 3.89 7.15 -19.29
C THR A 246 2.90 6.01 -19.52
N ALA A 247 1.62 6.19 -19.16
CA ALA A 247 0.59 5.16 -19.17
C ALA A 247 0.40 4.42 -20.51
N PHE A 248 0.69 5.09 -21.64
CA PHE A 248 0.47 4.56 -22.99
C PHE A 248 1.73 4.48 -23.86
N GLY A 249 2.93 4.54 -23.26
CA GLY A 249 4.18 4.23 -23.99
C GLY A 249 4.96 5.43 -24.54
N ASP A 250 5.05 6.53 -23.78
CA ASP A 250 5.90 7.66 -24.14
C ASP A 250 7.39 7.35 -23.91
N LYS A 251 8.15 7.20 -25.00
CA LYS A 251 9.60 6.96 -24.98
C LYS A 251 10.40 8.24 -24.71
N GLU A 252 9.81 9.40 -24.90
CA GLU A 252 10.47 10.71 -24.78
C GLU A 252 10.16 11.42 -23.46
N TYR A 253 9.50 10.73 -22.52
CA TYR A 253 9.17 11.31 -21.23
C TYR A 253 10.42 11.70 -20.42
N ASP A 254 10.46 12.95 -19.97
CA ASP A 254 11.57 13.51 -19.18
C ASP A 254 11.50 13.06 -17.70
N TYR A 255 11.99 11.84 -17.45
CA TYR A 255 12.13 11.29 -16.09
C TYR A 255 13.13 12.07 -15.22
N ASP A 256 14.11 12.75 -15.81
CA ASP A 256 15.17 13.44 -15.07
C ASP A 256 14.61 14.62 -14.27
N SER A 257 13.62 15.32 -14.83
CA SER A 257 12.91 16.41 -14.13
C SER A 257 12.29 15.96 -12.80
N HIS A 258 11.65 14.78 -12.76
CA HIS A 258 11.06 14.24 -11.54
C HIS A 258 12.10 13.70 -10.58
N LEU A 259 13.15 13.06 -11.10
CA LEU A 259 14.24 12.56 -10.28
C LEU A 259 14.93 13.68 -9.49
N ALA A 260 15.06 14.88 -10.08
CA ALA A 260 15.58 16.05 -9.40
C ALA A 260 14.71 16.46 -8.20
N VAL A 261 13.38 16.48 -8.37
CA VAL A 261 12.42 16.78 -7.29
C VAL A 261 12.54 15.74 -6.17
N PHE A 262 12.58 14.45 -6.51
CA PHE A 262 12.75 13.38 -5.52
C PHE A 262 14.05 13.49 -4.73
N LYS A 263 15.18 13.76 -5.41
CA LYS A 263 16.47 13.94 -4.73
C LYS A 263 16.43 15.10 -3.74
N ALA A 264 15.88 16.24 -4.15
CA ALA A 264 15.73 17.39 -3.28
C ALA A 264 14.89 17.06 -2.03
N MET A 265 13.74 16.40 -2.23
CA MET A 265 12.86 16.01 -1.13
C MET A 265 13.49 14.97 -0.20
N SER A 266 14.21 13.98 -0.72
CA SER A 266 14.89 12.98 0.11
C SER A 266 16.00 13.61 0.97
N THR A 267 16.70 14.61 0.42
CA THR A 267 17.69 15.39 1.18
C THR A 267 17.03 16.24 2.25
N GLU A 268 15.95 16.97 1.93
CA GLU A 268 15.19 17.78 2.88
C GLU A 268 14.57 16.93 4.00
N ALA A 269 14.10 15.72 3.66
CA ALA A 269 13.54 14.78 4.62
C ALA A 269 14.58 14.11 5.52
N GLY A 270 15.87 14.41 5.33
CA GLY A 270 16.95 13.77 6.06
C GLY A 270 17.06 12.27 5.78
N ILE A 271 16.43 11.73 4.72
CA ILE A 271 16.49 10.29 4.40
C ILE A 271 17.92 9.88 3.99
N VAL A 272 18.76 10.84 3.61
CA VAL A 272 20.19 10.61 3.37
C VAL A 272 21.06 10.76 4.63
N ASP A 273 20.46 11.18 5.74
CA ASP A 273 21.13 11.34 7.03
C ASP A 273 21.30 9.95 7.69
N PRO A 274 22.54 9.54 8.01
CA PRO A 274 22.79 8.28 8.71
C PRO A 274 22.01 8.10 10.02
N GLU A 275 21.69 9.17 10.76
CA GLU A 275 20.91 9.08 12.01
C GLU A 275 19.42 8.81 11.75
N VAL A 276 18.88 9.40 10.69
CA VAL A 276 17.50 9.14 10.23
C VAL A 276 17.41 7.72 9.64
N LEU A 277 18.38 7.31 8.83
CA LEU A 277 18.49 5.95 8.32
C LEU A 277 18.62 4.93 9.47
N ALA A 278 19.43 5.22 10.48
CA ALA A 278 19.55 4.38 11.68
C ALA A 278 18.21 4.24 12.45
N THR A 279 17.31 5.23 12.34
CA THR A 279 15.96 5.15 12.91
C THR A 279 15.07 4.16 12.15
N PHE A 280 15.34 3.94 10.86
CA PHE A 280 14.71 2.88 10.04
C PHE A 280 15.44 1.52 10.16
N GLU A 281 16.71 1.51 10.59
CA GLU A 281 17.52 0.30 10.86
C GLU A 281 17.35 -0.24 12.29
N GLY A 282 16.60 0.45 13.15
CA GLY A 282 16.20 -0.05 14.46
C GLY A 282 15.33 -1.32 14.37
N SER A 283 15.01 -1.94 15.52
CA SER A 283 14.19 -3.17 15.51
C SER A 283 12.90 -2.94 14.70
N PRO A 284 12.57 -3.80 13.73
CA PRO A 284 11.41 -3.61 12.87
C PRO A 284 10.16 -3.56 13.74
N TYR A 285 9.50 -2.41 13.79
CA TYR A 285 8.19 -2.29 14.43
C TYR A 285 7.11 -2.33 13.35
N PHE A 286 6.15 -3.24 13.52
CA PHE A 286 5.08 -3.40 12.57
C PHE A 286 4.19 -2.16 12.52
N THR A 287 4.09 -1.53 11.34
CA THR A 287 3.09 -0.49 11.07
C THR A 287 2.07 -1.01 10.07
N PHE A 288 0.79 -0.87 10.40
CA PHE A 288 -0.31 -1.36 9.55
C PHE A 288 -0.44 -0.57 8.24
N ASP A 289 0.19 0.60 8.15
CA ASP A 289 0.18 1.47 6.99
C ASP A 289 1.30 1.10 6.01
N THR A 290 1.38 -0.19 5.67
CA THR A 290 2.45 -0.75 4.82
C THR A 290 2.43 -0.20 3.40
N GLY A 291 1.38 0.53 2.98
CA GLY A 291 1.30 1.10 1.63
C GLY A 291 2.30 2.22 1.35
N TYR A 292 2.98 2.78 2.35
CA TYR A 292 4.05 3.77 2.14
C TYR A 292 5.38 3.15 1.77
N LEU A 293 5.75 2.01 2.37
CA LEU A 293 7.06 1.38 2.17
C LEU A 293 7.29 0.94 0.69
N PRO A 294 6.32 0.31 -0.01
CA PRO A 294 6.44 0.06 -1.43
C PRO A 294 6.52 1.33 -2.26
N THR A 295 5.79 2.40 -1.89
CA THR A 295 5.87 3.67 -2.63
C THR A 295 7.27 4.28 -2.48
N MET A 296 7.86 4.23 -1.28
CA MET A 296 9.24 4.70 -1.03
C MET A 296 10.30 3.82 -1.70
N SER A 297 10.17 2.50 -1.64
CA SER A 297 11.07 1.55 -2.33
C SER A 297 11.02 1.71 -3.85
N LEU A 298 9.83 1.98 -4.40
CA LEU A 298 9.57 2.20 -5.82
C LEU A 298 10.11 3.54 -6.33
N ILE A 299 10.24 4.54 -5.45
CA ILE A 299 10.93 5.80 -5.73
C ILE A 299 12.45 5.60 -5.65
N ALA A 300 12.94 4.85 -4.66
CA ALA A 300 14.36 4.56 -4.47
C ALA A 300 14.97 3.72 -5.61
N THR A 301 14.18 2.83 -6.22
CA THR A 301 14.62 1.95 -7.30
C THR A 301 14.62 2.60 -8.69
N ARG A 302 14.47 3.94 -8.75
CA ARG A 302 14.38 4.82 -9.93
C ARG A 302 13.01 4.73 -10.59
N CYS A 303 12.51 5.90 -10.98
CA CYS A 303 11.27 6.17 -11.71
C CYS A 303 11.18 5.36 -13.01
N LEU A 304 10.88 4.07 -12.90
CA LEU A 304 10.94 3.11 -13.98
C LEU A 304 9.52 2.70 -14.39
N PRO A 305 9.28 2.33 -15.67
CA PRO A 305 8.03 1.72 -16.10
C PRO A 305 7.62 0.53 -15.23
N ARG A 306 6.32 0.23 -15.12
CA ARG A 306 5.78 -0.86 -14.28
C ARG A 306 6.48 -2.20 -14.45
N GLU A 307 6.89 -2.57 -15.66
CA GLU A 307 7.67 -3.79 -15.90
C GLU A 307 9.03 -3.80 -15.21
N ASN A 308 9.73 -2.67 -15.25
CA ASN A 308 11.02 -2.51 -14.59
C ASN A 308 10.84 -2.46 -13.06
N MET A 309 9.71 -1.94 -12.57
CA MET A 309 9.32 -2.02 -11.15
C MET A 309 8.96 -3.45 -10.74
N CYS A 310 8.33 -4.23 -11.63
CA CYS A 310 8.03 -5.65 -11.38
C CYS A 310 9.33 -6.46 -11.32
N LEU A 311 10.30 -6.19 -12.20
CA LEU A 311 11.63 -6.79 -12.15
C LEU A 311 12.40 -6.43 -10.87
N LEU A 312 12.29 -5.20 -10.39
CA LEU A 312 12.90 -4.76 -9.12
C LEU A 312 12.17 -5.29 -7.88
N ALA A 313 10.84 -5.44 -7.92
CA ALA A 313 10.04 -6.08 -6.86
C ALA A 313 10.18 -7.61 -6.87
N GLN A 314 10.51 -8.20 -8.03
CA GLN A 314 10.92 -9.60 -8.15
C GLN A 314 12.38 -9.79 -7.73
N ALA A 315 13.25 -8.80 -7.98
CA ALA A 315 14.66 -8.78 -7.59
C ALA A 315 14.90 -8.15 -6.21
N GLY A 316 13.84 -7.82 -5.47
CA GLY A 316 13.94 -7.30 -4.11
C GLY A 316 13.49 -8.37 -3.12
N ASP A 317 14.31 -8.95 -2.25
CA ASP A 317 15.70 -8.72 -1.80
C ASP A 317 16.11 -7.29 -1.38
N CYS A 318 15.34 -6.24 -1.69
CA CYS A 318 15.66 -4.85 -1.31
C CYS A 318 14.78 -4.31 -0.16
N LEU A 319 14.06 -5.20 0.53
CA LEU A 319 13.75 -5.01 1.95
C LEU A 319 14.69 -5.85 2.86
N CYS A 320 15.63 -6.59 2.27
CA CYS A 320 16.61 -7.42 2.95
C CYS A 320 17.93 -7.48 2.16
N GLU A 321 18.70 -6.38 2.09
CA GLU A 321 20.18 -6.51 1.99
C GLU A 321 20.80 -6.86 3.36
N ALA A 322 20.01 -7.51 4.22
CA ALA A 322 20.47 -8.43 5.23
C ALA A 322 19.78 -9.77 4.96
N LEU A 323 20.42 -10.65 4.18
CA LEU A 323 20.52 -12.10 4.41
C LEU A 323 20.98 -12.82 3.13
N PRO A 324 22.06 -13.62 3.17
CA PRO A 324 22.49 -14.41 2.03
C PRO A 324 21.48 -15.51 1.71
N ALA A 325 21.15 -15.63 0.44
CA ALA A 325 20.33 -16.69 -0.12
C ALA A 325 20.89 -18.08 0.28
N SER A 326 20.14 -18.80 1.12
CA SER A 326 20.26 -20.25 1.19
C SER A 326 18.89 -20.86 0.87
N SER A 327 18.89 -21.62 -0.22
CA SER A 327 17.80 -22.43 -0.73
C SER A 327 17.01 -23.15 0.36
N ARG A 328 15.68 -23.06 0.34
CA ARG A 328 14.80 -24.13 0.85
C ARG A 328 13.40 -24.01 0.26
N ASN A 329 12.99 -25.10 -0.39
CA ASN A 329 11.61 -25.39 -0.77
C ASN A 329 10.70 -25.30 0.47
N LEU A 330 9.91 -24.25 0.59
CA LEU A 330 8.72 -24.25 1.44
C LEU A 330 7.61 -24.96 0.66
N GLY A 331 7.26 -26.17 1.11
CA GLY A 331 6.02 -26.81 0.70
C GLY A 331 4.86 -25.88 1.03
N ARG A 332 3.94 -25.71 0.07
CA ARG A 332 2.69 -24.98 0.25
C ARG A 332 2.02 -25.42 1.56
N LEU A 333 1.76 -24.46 2.44
CA LEU A 333 0.79 -24.62 3.50
C LEU A 333 -0.59 -24.67 2.83
N GLU A 334 -1.08 -25.88 2.56
CA GLU A 334 -2.39 -26.08 1.95
C GLU A 334 -3.49 -25.66 2.93
N ILE A 335 -4.38 -24.80 2.43
CA ILE A 335 -5.66 -24.49 3.06
C ILE A 335 -6.44 -25.80 3.15
N ALA A 336 -6.80 -26.23 4.35
CA ALA A 336 -7.75 -27.31 4.50
C ALA A 336 -9.13 -26.82 4.04
N GLU A 337 -9.45 -27.00 2.76
CA GLU A 337 -10.83 -27.10 2.31
C GLU A 337 -11.41 -28.39 2.90
N SER A 338 -11.98 -28.28 4.10
CA SER A 338 -12.81 -29.37 4.62
C SER A 338 -14.17 -29.25 3.95
N ASP A 339 -14.38 -30.07 2.91
CA ASP A 339 -15.72 -30.45 2.46
C ASP A 339 -16.52 -30.96 3.66
N THR A 340 -17.59 -30.27 4.03
CA THR A 340 -18.90 -30.82 4.42
C THR A 340 -19.93 -29.72 4.66
#